data_AF-A0A4Y2MN47-F1
#
_entry.id   AF-A0A4Y2MN47-F1
#
_cell.length_a   1.000
_cell.length_b   1.000
_cell.length_c   1.000
_cell.angle_alpha   90.00
_cell.angle_beta   90.00
_cell.angle_gamma   90.00
#
_symmetry.space_group_name_H-M   'P 1'
#
loop_
_entity.id
_entity.type
_entity.pdbx_description
1 polymer ?
#
loop_
_entity_poly.entity_id
_entity_poly.type
_entity_poly.pdbx_seq_one_letter_code
_entity_poly.pdbx_strand_id
1 'polypeptide(L)'
;MMTKRAPKIVNDFDGQPIFSPDVMLHEETVLQYTKEKLLANECNKKRFIELLKKALQKANICVQQAVEDAELTIVNTAISVAPRCDYVRVVGEDIHLLVLLTALASTHSNVFFPKVWKRENVR
;
A
#
# COMPACT_ATOMS: atom_id res chain seq x y z
N MET A 1 -22.89 17.46 19.53
CA MET A 1 -23.61 16.20 19.24
C MET A 1 -22.70 15.33 18.38
N MET A 2 -22.14 14.25 18.93
CA MET A 2 -21.31 13.31 18.16
C MET A 2 -22.22 12.23 17.55
N THR A 3 -22.43 12.29 16.25
CA THR A 3 -23.12 11.22 15.50
C THR A 3 -22.20 10.01 15.42
N LYS A 4 -22.37 9.06 16.35
CA LYS A 4 -21.76 7.73 16.24
C LYS A 4 -22.38 7.04 15.02
N ARG A 5 -21.65 6.95 13.91
CA ARG A 5 -22.07 6.13 12.77
C ARG A 5 -22.08 4.66 13.20
N ALA A 6 -23.16 3.95 12.85
CA ALA A 6 -23.25 2.53 13.12
C ALA A 6 -22.12 1.79 12.37
N PRO A 7 -21.44 0.83 13.02
CA PRO A 7 -20.37 0.05 12.41
C PRO A 7 -20.93 -0.82 11.28
N LYS A 8 -20.23 -0.84 10.14
CA LYS A 8 -20.60 -1.65 8.99
C LYS A 8 -20.24 -3.12 9.27
N ILE A 9 -21.23 -3.99 9.16
CA ILE A 9 -21.02 -5.45 9.18
C ILE A 9 -20.50 -5.85 7.80
N VAL A 10 -19.29 -6.40 7.76
CA VAL A 10 -18.67 -6.98 6.55
C VAL A 10 -18.48 -8.46 6.83
N ASN A 11 -18.92 -9.36 5.95
CA ASN A 11 -18.74 -10.79 6.21
C ASN A 11 -17.33 -11.23 5.79
N ASP A 12 -16.74 -12.18 6.52
CA ASP A 12 -15.49 -12.84 6.10
C ASP A 12 -15.75 -13.90 5.01
N PHE A 13 -14.67 -14.56 4.58
CA PHE A 13 -14.73 -15.63 3.59
C PHE A 13 -15.57 -16.84 4.06
N ASP A 14 -15.76 -17.02 5.36
CA ASP A 14 -16.57 -18.08 5.97
C ASP A 14 -18.03 -17.61 6.25
N GLY A 15 -18.38 -16.39 5.86
CA GLY A 15 -19.71 -15.82 6.06
C GLY A 15 -19.98 -15.32 7.49
N GLN A 16 -18.97 -15.23 8.36
CA GLN A 16 -19.12 -14.65 9.69
C GLN A 16 -19.07 -13.12 9.63
N PRO A 17 -19.91 -12.42 10.42
CA PRO A 17 -19.90 -10.97 10.48
C PRO A 17 -18.60 -10.45 11.12
N ILE A 18 -17.69 -9.93 10.29
CA ILE A 18 -16.57 -9.10 10.73
C ILE A 18 -17.12 -7.75 11.17
N PHE A 19 -17.08 -7.51 12.47
CA PHE A 19 -17.31 -6.18 13.01
C PHE A 19 -16.08 -5.32 12.76
N SER A 20 -16.16 -4.38 11.81
CA SER A 20 -15.11 -3.37 11.62
C SER A 20 -15.55 -2.02 12.22
N PRO A 21 -14.89 -1.53 13.28
CA PRO A 21 -15.24 -0.24 13.88
C PRO A 21 -14.96 0.91 12.90
N ASP A 22 -15.72 2.01 13.02
CA ASP A 22 -15.36 3.29 12.41
C ASP A 22 -14.33 3.96 13.34
N VAL A 23 -13.11 4.15 12.84
CA VAL A 23 -11.98 4.66 13.63
C VAL A 23 -11.60 6.04 13.11
N MET A 24 -11.58 7.02 14.01
CA MET A 24 -11.07 8.35 13.73
C MET A 24 -9.53 8.32 13.74
N LEU A 25 -8.95 7.93 12.60
CA LEU A 25 -7.51 7.87 12.43
C LEU A 25 -6.89 9.28 12.42
N HIS A 26 -5.84 9.46 13.23
CA HIS A 26 -4.97 10.63 13.32
C HIS A 26 -3.51 10.18 13.49
N GLU A 27 -2.54 11.08 13.37
CA GLU A 27 -1.09 10.75 13.44
C GLU A 27 -0.71 10.06 14.76
N GLU A 28 -1.34 10.43 15.87
CA GLU A 28 -1.05 9.90 17.21
C GLU A 28 -1.97 8.73 17.61
N THR A 29 -2.83 8.25 16.71
CA THR A 29 -3.79 7.18 17.04
C THR A 29 -3.07 5.85 17.25
N VAL A 30 -3.12 5.34 18.48
CA VAL A 30 -2.68 3.97 18.78
C VAL A 30 -3.73 2.97 18.29
N LEU A 31 -3.36 2.16 17.29
CA LEU A 31 -4.25 1.14 16.73
C LEU A 31 -4.36 -0.06 17.66
N GLN A 32 -5.59 -0.32 18.12
CA GLN A 32 -5.92 -1.50 18.96
C GLN A 32 -6.43 -2.69 18.14
N TYR A 33 -6.54 -2.53 16.82
CA TYR A 33 -7.11 -3.53 15.92
C TYR A 33 -6.06 -4.08 14.96
N THR A 34 -6.25 -5.32 14.52
CA THR A 34 -5.41 -5.90 13.48
C THR A 34 -5.58 -5.13 12.17
N LYS A 35 -4.57 -5.23 11.29
CA LYS A 35 -4.57 -4.58 9.98
C LYS A 35 -5.83 -4.97 9.18
N GLU A 36 -6.15 -6.26 9.15
CA GLU A 36 -7.25 -6.83 8.38
C GLU A 36 -8.58 -6.27 8.88
N LYS A 37 -8.75 -6.23 10.21
CA LYS A 37 -9.97 -5.71 10.84
C LYS A 37 -10.12 -4.21 10.63
N LEU A 38 -9.05 -3.43 10.72
CA LEU A 38 -9.09 -1.99 10.50
C LEU A 38 -9.42 -1.66 9.04
N LEU A 39 -8.74 -2.34 8.12
CA LEU A 39 -8.87 -2.12 6.69
C LEU A 39 -10.17 -2.71 6.14
N ALA A 40 -10.89 -3.59 6.83
CA ALA A 40 -12.19 -4.08 6.34
C ALA A 40 -13.25 -2.96 6.19
N ASN A 41 -13.10 -1.83 6.89
CA ASN A 41 -13.98 -0.66 6.73
C ASN A 41 -13.43 0.33 5.71
N GLU A 42 -14.19 0.55 4.64
CA GLU A 42 -13.86 1.50 3.56
C GLU A 42 -13.60 2.94 4.02
N CYS A 43 -14.30 3.43 5.05
CA CYS A 43 -14.04 4.75 5.61
C CYS A 43 -12.68 4.80 6.30
N ASN A 44 -12.28 3.73 6.99
CA ASN A 44 -10.96 3.63 7.61
C ASN A 44 -9.87 3.54 6.53
N LYS A 45 -10.09 2.74 5.46
CA LYS A 45 -9.14 2.66 4.33
C LYS A 45 -8.86 4.04 3.74
N LYS A 46 -9.91 4.82 3.44
CA LYS A 46 -9.77 6.17 2.87
C LYS A 46 -9.01 7.10 3.80
N ARG A 47 -9.38 7.14 5.09
CA ARG A 47 -8.67 7.96 6.09
C ARG A 47 -7.20 7.55 6.23
N PHE A 48 -6.92 6.25 6.23
CA PHE A 48 -5.55 5.73 6.32
C PHE A 48 -4.71 6.15 5.11
N ILE A 49 -5.25 6.02 3.89
CA ILE A 49 -4.57 6.45 2.66
C ILE A 49 -4.28 7.96 2.69
N GLU A 50 -5.24 8.78 3.12
CA GLU A 50 -5.04 10.23 3.24
C GLU A 50 -3.96 10.60 4.26
N LEU A 51 -3.93 9.94 5.41
CA LEU A 51 -2.90 10.15 6.42
C LEU A 51 -1.52 9.73 5.93
N LEU A 52 -1.41 8.55 5.33
CA LEU A 52 -0.16 8.04 4.78
C LEU A 52 0.37 8.97 3.68
N LYS A 53 -0.51 9.42 2.78
CA LYS A 53 -0.18 10.40 1.74
C LYS A 53 0.40 11.69 2.35
N LYS A 54 -0.28 12.26 3.34
CA LYS A 54 0.20 13.49 4.03
C LYS A 54 1.55 13.27 4.70
N ALA A 55 1.74 12.14 5.38
CA ALA A 55 3.00 11.82 6.06
C ALA A 55 4.16 11.69 5.07
N LEU A 56 3.96 10.99 3.96
CA LEU A 56 4.97 10.83 2.90
C LEU A 56 5.29 12.18 2.23
N GLN A 57 4.27 12.98 1.91
CA GLN A 57 4.46 14.31 1.34
C GLN A 57 5.21 15.24 2.30
N LYS A 58 4.94 15.18 3.61
CA LYS A 58 5.66 15.92 4.66
C LYS A 58 7.13 15.49 4.76
N ALA A 59 7.43 14.23 4.45
CA ALA A 59 8.79 13.71 4.32
C ALA A 59 9.44 14.04 2.96
N ASN A 60 8.83 14.91 2.16
CA ASN A 60 9.28 15.30 0.82
C ASN A 60 9.35 14.13 -0.19
N ILE A 61 8.51 13.12 0.01
CA ILE A 61 8.36 11.97 -0.90
C ILE A 61 7.19 12.26 -1.84
N CYS A 62 7.43 12.09 -3.14
CA CYS A 62 6.35 12.20 -4.14
C CYS A 62 5.35 11.05 -3.96
N VAL A 63 4.06 11.36 -3.93
CA VAL A 63 2.99 10.37 -3.73
C VAL A 63 2.07 10.36 -4.95
N GLN A 64 1.91 9.18 -5.54
CA GLN A 64 0.94 8.91 -6.59
C GLN A 64 -0.04 7.85 -6.09
N GLN A 65 -1.33 8.12 -6.22
CA GLN A 65 -2.38 7.16 -5.90
C GLN A 65 -2.85 6.49 -7.20
N ALA A 66 -2.76 5.16 -7.26
CA ALA A 66 -3.27 4.40 -8.39
C ALA A 66 -4.80 4.52 -8.48
N VAL A 67 -5.31 4.74 -9.69
CA VAL A 67 -6.76 4.79 -9.96
C VAL A 67 -7.31 3.39 -10.20
N GLU A 68 -6.52 2.55 -10.86
CA GLU A 68 -6.85 1.18 -11.22
C GLU A 68 -5.87 0.22 -10.52
N ASP A 69 -4.91 -0.31 -11.28
CA ASP A 69 -3.93 -1.28 -10.83
C ASP A 69 -2.67 -0.59 -10.28
N ALA A 70 -2.31 -0.94 -9.04
CA ALA A 70 -1.18 -0.32 -8.36
C ALA A 70 0.15 -0.83 -8.90
N GLU A 71 0.21 -2.11 -9.25
CA GLU A 71 1.37 -2.81 -9.79
C GLU A 71 1.77 -2.21 -11.14
N LEU A 72 0.81 -2.03 -12.05
CA LEU A 72 1.04 -1.37 -13.34
C LEU A 72 1.47 0.09 -13.18
N THR A 73 0.85 0.81 -12.24
CA THR A 73 1.23 2.20 -11.93
C THR A 73 2.69 2.26 -11.45
N ILE A 74 3.09 1.38 -10.54
CA ILE A 74 4.46 1.31 -10.01
C ILE A 74 5.46 1.00 -11.13
N VAL A 75 5.18 0.01 -11.97
CA VAL A 75 6.07 -0.42 -13.05
C VAL A 75 6.23 0.66 -14.11
N ASN A 76 5.12 1.26 -14.57
CA ASN A 76 5.18 2.34 -15.55
C ASN A 76 5.93 3.56 -15.02
N THR A 77 5.72 3.92 -13.75
CA THR A 77 6.48 5.01 -13.13
C THR A 77 7.97 4.68 -13.09
N ALA A 78 8.35 3.47 -12.69
CA ALA A 78 9.76 3.04 -12.66
C ALA A 78 10.42 3.11 -14.05
N ILE A 79 9.74 2.63 -15.10
CA ILE A 79 10.23 2.68 -16.48
C ILE A 79 10.33 4.13 -16.98
N SER A 80 9.37 4.99 -16.62
CA SER A 80 9.36 6.40 -17.03
C SER A 80 10.49 7.21 -16.39
N VAL A 81 10.86 6.92 -15.13
CA VAL A 81 11.94 7.62 -14.44
C VAL A 81 13.33 7.07 -14.76
N ALA A 82 13.43 5.80 -15.20
CA ALA A 82 14.69 5.11 -15.49
C ALA A 82 15.68 5.91 -16.35
N PRO A 83 15.28 6.51 -17.49
CA PRO A 83 16.18 7.29 -18.34
C PRO A 83 16.76 8.55 -17.69
N ARG A 84 16.21 8.99 -16.55
CA ARG A 84 16.58 10.23 -15.84
C ARG A 84 17.39 9.97 -14.57
N CYS A 85 17.63 8.71 -14.22
CA CYS A 85 18.34 8.31 -13.01
C CYS A 85 19.47 7.36 -13.38
N ASP A 86 20.49 7.24 -12.52
CA ASP A 86 21.55 6.24 -12.72
C ASP A 86 21.03 4.81 -12.49
N TYR A 87 20.14 4.64 -11.51
CA TYR A 87 19.39 3.41 -11.27
C TYR A 87 18.04 3.70 -10.62
N VAL A 88 17.08 2.79 -10.82
CA VAL A 88 15.76 2.83 -10.19
C VAL A 88 15.55 1.56 -9.40
N ARG A 89 15.00 1.69 -8.19
CA ARG A 89 14.70 0.55 -7.32
C ARG A 89 13.20 0.47 -7.06
N VAL A 90 12.59 -0.63 -7.48
CA VAL A 90 11.20 -0.95 -7.17
C VAL A 90 11.17 -1.78 -5.89
N VAL A 91 10.47 -1.32 -4.85
CA VAL A 91 10.38 -2.03 -3.57
C VAL A 91 8.97 -2.59 -3.41
N GLY A 92 8.86 -3.90 -3.24
CA GLY A 92 7.61 -4.62 -3.01
C GLY A 92 7.87 -6.11 -2.77
N GLU A 93 6.88 -6.80 -2.21
CA GLU A 93 6.95 -8.27 -2.02
C GLU A 93 6.18 -9.03 -3.10
N ASP A 94 5.39 -8.33 -3.92
CA ASP A 94 4.49 -8.95 -4.90
C ASP A 94 5.25 -9.47 -6.13
N ILE A 95 4.96 -10.72 -6.52
CA ILE A 95 5.54 -11.36 -7.70
C ILE A 95 5.05 -10.73 -9.01
N HIS A 96 3.83 -10.16 -9.04
CA HIS A 96 3.29 -9.49 -10.21
C HIS A 96 4.11 -8.27 -10.59
N LEU A 97 4.73 -7.58 -9.63
CA LEU A 97 5.66 -6.48 -9.91
C LEU A 97 6.88 -6.98 -10.70
N LEU A 98 7.44 -8.13 -10.33
CA LEU A 98 8.56 -8.73 -11.06
C LEU A 98 8.15 -9.17 -12.46
N VAL A 99 7.01 -9.83 -12.59
CA VAL A 99 6.48 -10.29 -13.89
C VAL A 99 6.22 -9.10 -14.81
N LEU A 100 5.54 -8.07 -14.34
CA LEU A 100 5.26 -6.85 -15.11
C LEU A 100 6.53 -6.10 -15.49
N LEU A 101 7.51 -5.99 -14.58
CA LEU A 101 8.82 -5.42 -14.90
C LEU A 101 9.51 -6.19 -16.02
N THR A 102 9.54 -7.52 -15.96
CA THR A 102 10.16 -8.33 -17.02
C THR A 102 9.42 -8.24 -18.36
N ALA A 103 8.11 -8.01 -18.34
CA ALA A 103 7.30 -7.92 -19.54
C ALA A 103 7.37 -6.52 -20.21
N LEU A 104 7.44 -5.45 -19.41
CA LEU A 104 7.30 -4.07 -19.89
C LEU A 104 8.63 -3.31 -19.95
N ALA A 105 9.61 -3.64 -19.10
CA ALA A 105 10.87 -2.93 -19.08
C ALA A 105 11.77 -3.38 -20.26
N SER A 106 12.52 -2.44 -20.83
CA SER A 106 13.47 -2.77 -21.88
C SER A 106 14.66 -3.57 -21.31
N THR A 107 15.30 -4.37 -22.16
CA THR A 107 16.49 -5.18 -21.81
C THR A 107 17.68 -4.35 -21.33
N HIS A 108 17.68 -3.04 -21.57
CA HIS A 108 18.73 -2.09 -21.17
C HIS A 108 18.28 -1.11 -20.09
N SER A 109 17.11 -1.35 -19.49
CA SER A 109 16.62 -0.51 -18.40
C SER A 109 17.45 -0.70 -17.13
N ASN A 110 17.71 0.39 -16.42
CA ASN A 110 18.43 0.43 -15.14
C ASN A 110 17.48 0.27 -13.94
N VAL A 111 16.44 -0.55 -14.09
CA VAL A 111 15.42 -0.80 -13.07
C VAL A 111 15.71 -2.11 -12.35
N PHE A 112 15.74 -2.06 -11.03
CA PHE A 112 16.08 -3.20 -10.18
C PHE A 112 14.94 -3.53 -9.21
N PHE A 113 14.63 -4.82 -9.09
CA PHE A 113 13.71 -5.37 -8.09
C PHE A 113 14.51 -6.20 -7.08
N PRO A 114 14.98 -5.61 -5.96
CA PRO A 114 15.79 -6.31 -4.98
C PRO A 114 14.94 -7.30 -4.20
N LYS A 115 15.41 -8.54 -4.11
CA LYS A 115 14.81 -9.54 -3.23
C LYS A 115 15.06 -9.16 -1.77
N VAL A 116 13.99 -9.04 -0.98
CA VAL A 116 14.10 -8.86 0.47
C VAL A 116 14.36 -10.23 1.11
N TRP A 117 15.52 -10.40 1.71
CA TRP A 117 15.80 -11.59 2.54
C TRP A 117 15.22 -11.36 3.93
N LYS A 118 14.20 -12.13 4.32
CA LYS A 118 13.84 -12.22 5.73
C LYS A 118 14.87 -13.12 6.40
N ARG A 119 15.66 -12.58 7.34
CA ARG A 119 16.38 -13.43 8.30
C ARG A 119 15.33 -14.13 9.15
N GLU A 120 15.22 -15.44 8.99
CA GLU A 120 14.53 -16.27 9.96
C GLU A 120 15.39 -16.25 11.23
N ASN A 121 14.88 -15.65 12.31
CA ASN A 121 15.54 -15.74 13.60
C ASN A 121 15.43 -17.20 14.05
N VAL A 122 16.46 -17.99 13.76
CA VAL A 122 16.70 -19.27 14.42
C VAL A 122 16.89 -18.94 15.90
N ARG A 123 15.91 -19.36 16.72
CA ARG A 123 15.98 -19.28 18.18
C ARG A 123 17.07 -20.20 18.71
#